data_AF-A0A3C1TLR1-F1
#
_entry.id   AF-A0A3C1TLR1-F1
#
_cell.length_a   1.000
_cell.length_b   1.000
_cell.length_c   1.000
_cell.angle_alpha   90.00
_cell.angle_beta   90.00
_cell.angle_gamma   90.00
#
_symmetry.space_group_name_H-M   'P 1'
#
loop_
_entity.id
_entity.type
_entity.pdbx_description
1 polymer ?
#
loop_
_entity_poly.entity_id
_entity_poly.type
_entity_poly.pdbx_seq_one_letter_code
_entity_poly.pdbx_strand_id
1 'polypeptide(L)' 'MIFLRQENFDEVEIENNNFEKVLADIPWYTLGEQSEFLSILQKNPVDLMHFPHWNVPYFYDGKFVVTIHDLTM' A
#
# COMPACT_ATOMS: atom_id res chain seq x y z
N MET A 1 5.67 -7.74 -3.45
CA MET A 1 4.20 -7.62 -3.32
C MET A 1 3.78 -6.23 -3.75
N ILE A 2 2.64 -6.10 -4.42
CA ILE A 2 2.06 -4.82 -4.84
C ILE A 2 0.63 -4.76 -4.31
N PHE A 3 0.31 -3.73 -3.54
CA PHE A 3 -1.03 -3.50 -3.01
C PHE A 3 -1.79 -2.62 -4.01
N LEU A 4 -2.88 -3.15 -4.58
CA LEU A 4 -3.66 -2.48 -5.62
C LEU A 4 -5.12 -2.39 -5.20
N ARG A 5 -5.77 -1.27 -5.51
CA ARG A 5 -7.23 -1.14 -5.42
C ARG A 5 -7.90 -1.99 -6.48
N GLN A 6 -9.18 -2.33 -6.29
CA GLN A 6 -9.91 -3.19 -7.21
C GLN A 6 -9.89 -2.64 -8.64
N GLU A 7 -10.02 -1.32 -8.78
CA GLU A 7 -10.03 -0.61 -10.06
C GLU A 7 -8.74 -0.82 -10.89
N ASN A 8 -7.58 -0.95 -10.23
CA ASN A 8 -6.29 -1.14 -10.92
C ASN A 8 -5.79 -2.59 -10.88
N PHE A 9 -6.47 -3.47 -10.16
CA PHE A 9 -6.04 -4.85 -10.01
C PHE A 9 -6.07 -5.60 -11.35
N ASP A 10 -7.10 -5.31 -12.15
CA ASP A 10 -7.34 -5.91 -13.47
C ASP A 10 -6.52 -5.22 -14.58
N GLU A 11 -6.17 -3.95 -14.42
CA GLU A 11 -5.39 -3.18 -15.42
C GLU A 11 -3.90 -3.52 -15.41
N VAL A 12 -3.34 -3.84 -14.25
CA VAL A 12 -1.88 -4.05 -14.11
C VAL A 12 -1.53 -5.48 -14.50
N GLU A 13 -1.20 -5.76 -15.76
CA GLU A 13 -0.67 -7.09 -16.13
C GLU A 13 0.78 -7.23 -15.64
N ILE A 14 1.03 -8.15 -14.71
CA ILE A 14 2.38 -8.47 -14.26
C ILE A 14 2.82 -9.77 -14.91
N GLU A 15 3.76 -9.67 -15.84
CA GLU A 15 4.35 -10.83 -16.54
C GLU A 15 5.44 -11.55 -15.71
N ASN A 16 5.88 -10.94 -14.61
CA ASN A 16 7.00 -11.43 -13.81
C ASN A 16 6.54 -12.06 -12.48
N ASN A 17 6.88 -13.33 -12.28
CA ASN A 17 6.51 -14.12 -11.10
C ASN A 17 7.06 -13.59 -9.76
N ASN A 18 8.00 -12.64 -9.77
CA ASN A 18 8.52 -12.03 -8.54
C ASN A 18 7.55 -11.02 -7.91
N PHE A 19 6.47 -10.64 -8.62
CA PHE A 19 5.48 -9.73 -8.08
C PHE A 19 4.17 -10.47 -7.78
N GLU A 20 3.78 -10.41 -6.52
CA GLU A 20 2.48 -10.86 -6.04
C GLU A 20 1.56 -9.66 -5.86
N LYS A 21 0.36 -9.70 -6.44
CA LYS A 21 -0.65 -8.67 -6.24
C LYS A 21 -1.49 -8.99 -5.01
N VAL A 22 -1.70 -7.97 -4.18
CA VAL A 22 -2.59 -8.04 -3.03
C VAL A 22 -3.70 -7.02 -3.23
N LEU A 23 -4.95 -7.46 -3.15
CA LEU A 23 -6.10 -6.57 -3.23
C LEU A 23 -6.21 -5.75 -1.94
N ALA A 24 -6.06 -4.44 -2.06
CA ALA A 24 -6.22 -3.46 -0.99
C ALA A 24 -7.19 -2.37 -1.48
N ASP A 25 -8.47 -2.70 -1.53
CA ASP A 25 -9.51 -1.79 -2.00
C ASP A 25 -9.93 -0.80 -0.91
N ILE A 26 -9.07 0.19 -0.68
CA ILE A 26 -9.29 1.24 0.31
C ILE A 26 -9.32 2.58 -0.40
N PRO A 27 -10.40 3.38 -0.26
CA PRO A 27 -10.46 4.70 -0.88
C PRO A 27 -9.47 5.65 -0.22
N TRP A 28 -8.88 6.54 -1.03
CA TRP A 28 -7.98 7.59 -0.57
C TRP A 28 -8.72 8.60 0.33
N TYR A 29 -8.01 9.12 1.33
CA TYR A 29 -8.49 10.09 2.32
C TYR A 29 -9.61 9.54 3.22
N THR A 30 -9.51 8.27 3.59
CA THR A 30 -10.46 7.65 4.52
C THR A 30 -9.77 7.21 5.80
N LEU A 31 -10.52 7.19 6.91
CA LEU A 31 -10.05 6.61 8.16
C LEU A 31 -9.70 5.11 8.02
N GLY A 32 -10.21 4.44 6.98
CA GLY A 32 -9.89 3.06 6.64
C GLY A 32 -8.42 2.85 6.26
N GLU A 33 -7.73 3.87 5.74
CA GLU A 33 -6.29 3.77 5.44
C GLU A 33 -5.44 3.58 6.69
N GLN A 34 -5.92 4.04 7.84
CA GLN A 34 -5.19 3.88 9.11
C GLN A 34 -5.48 2.53 9.78
N SER A 35 -6.65 1.93 9.53
CA SER A 35 -7.10 0.68 10.18
C SER A 35 -7.09 -0.53 9.26
N GLU A 36 -7.83 -0.49 8.15
CA GLU A 36 -7.95 -1.60 7.20
C GLU A 36 -6.66 -1.84 6.44
N PHE A 37 -5.98 -0.78 6.00
CA PHE A 37 -4.72 -0.92 5.27
C PHE A 37 -3.64 -1.48 6.18
N LEU A 38 -3.56 -1.00 7.42
CA LEU A 38 -2.67 -1.54 8.43
C LEU A 38 -2.94 -3.04 8.66
N SER A 39 -4.20 -3.45 8.77
CA SER A 39 -4.56 -4.87 8.93
C SER A 39 -4.07 -5.72 7.75
N ILE A 40 -4.18 -5.21 6.52
CA ILE A 40 -3.68 -5.88 5.31
C ILE A 40 -2.16 -5.97 5.35
N LEU A 41 -1.45 -4.91 5.73
CA LEU A 41 0.00 -4.89 5.83
C LEU A 41 0.52 -5.87 6.91
N GLN A 42 -0.15 -5.95 8.05
CA GLN A 42 0.23 -6.89 9.12
C GLN A 42 -0.01 -8.36 8.74
N LYS A 43 -1.02 -8.64 7.90
CA LYS A 43 -1.27 -9.98 7.36
C LYS A 43 -0.28 -10.37 6.26
N ASN A 44 0.36 -9.39 5.63
CA ASN A 44 1.34 -9.57 4.56
C ASN A 44 2.68 -8.96 4.98
N PRO A 45 3.39 -9.59 5.94
CA PRO A 45 4.64 -9.04 6.44
C PRO A 45 5.68 -8.98 5.31
N VAL A 46 6.31 -7.83 5.19
CA VAL A 46 7.39 -7.55 4.22
C VAL A 46 8.63 -7.07 4.95
N ASP A 47 9.81 -7.36 4.41
CA ASP A 47 11.08 -6.92 5.00
C ASP A 47 11.28 -5.39 4.92
N LEU A 48 10.72 -4.78 3.87
CA LEU A 48 10.74 -3.34 3.63
C LEU A 48 9.50 -2.93 2.83
N MET A 49 8.72 -2.01 3.38
CA MET A 49 7.57 -1.43 2.69
C MET A 49 7.93 -0.11 2.02
N HIS A 50 7.47 0.11 0.79
CA HIS A 50 7.63 1.39 0.10
C HIS A 50 6.27 2.08 -0.04
N PHE A 51 6.13 3.26 0.54
CA PHE A 51 4.94 4.09 0.44
C PHE A 51 5.21 5.24 -0.55
N PRO A 52 4.50 5.33 -1.68
CA PRO A 52 4.69 6.40 -2.66
C PRO A 52 3.99 7.71 -2.28
N HIS A 53 3.36 7.77 -1.10
CA HIS A 53 2.63 8.93 -0.60
C HIS A 53 2.80 9.05 0.92
N TRP A 54 2.57 10.23 1.48
CA TRP A 54 2.74 10.51 2.92
C TRP A 54 1.74 9.79 3.82
N ASN A 55 0.70 9.17 3.25
CA ASN A 55 -0.39 8.55 4.00
C ASN A 55 -0.02 7.15 4.54
N VAL A 56 1.03 7.09 5.34
CA VAL A 56 1.47 5.88 6.02
C VAL A 56 0.58 5.63 7.25
N PRO A 57 0.13 4.39 7.52
CA PRO A 57 -0.60 4.10 8.75
C PRO A 57 0.25 4.40 9.99
N TYR A 58 -0.29 5.18 10.93
CA TYR A 58 0.45 5.65 12.12
C TYR A 58 0.97 4.51 12.99
N PHE A 59 0.23 3.39 13.04
CA PHE A 59 0.59 2.20 13.82
C PHE A 59 1.37 1.15 13.02
N TYR A 60 1.87 1.48 11.82
CA TYR A 60 2.75 0.59 11.09
C TYR A 60 4.12 0.52 11.77
N ASP A 61 4.52 -0.68 12.18
CA ASP A 61 5.71 -0.96 12.99
C ASP A 61 6.87 -1.57 12.18
N GLY A 62 6.65 -1.84 10.89
CA GLY A 62 7.66 -2.39 9.97
C GLY A 62 8.66 -1.34 9.48
N LYS A 63 9.74 -1.81 8.82
CA LYS A 63 10.67 -0.92 8.13
C LYS A 63 10.02 -0.39 6.86
N PHE A 64 10.10 0.92 6.63
CA PHE A 64 9.56 1.50 5.42
C PHE A 64 10.38 2.66 4.85
N VAL A 65 10.17 2.91 3.57
CA VAL A 65 10.59 4.12 2.87
C VAL A 65 9.34 4.85 2.42
N VAL A 66 9.29 6.16 2.63
CA VAL A 66 8.23 7.01 2.11
C VAL A 66 8.80 7.96 1.06
N THR A 67 8.17 8.00 -0.10
CA THR A 67 8.44 9.03 -1.11
C THR A 67 7.30 10.05 -1.05
N ILE A 68 7.64 11.31 -0.79
CA ILE A 68 6.68 12.40 -0.73
C ILE A 68 6.88 13.24 -1.98
N HIS A 69 5.94 13.13 -2.92
CA HIS A 69 5.95 13.89 -4.17
C HIS A 69 5.22 15.23 -4.04
N ASP A 70 4.15 15.27 -3.23
CA ASP A 70 3.38 16.48 -2.97
C ASP A 70 4.03 17.33 -1.86
N LEU A 71 4.56 18.49 -2.27
CA LEU A 71 5.01 19.56 -1.38
C LEU A 71 3.98 20.71 -1.31
N THR A 72 2.82 20.54 -1.95
CA THR A 72 1.76 21.55 -2.08
C THR A 72 0.38 20.90 -1.92
N MET A 73 -0.50 21.58 -1.18
CA MET A 73 -1.88 21.16 -0.86
C MET A 73 -2.84 21.46 -2.01
#